data_AF-A0A5N7N458-F1
#
_entry.id   AF-A0A5N7N458-F1
#
_cell.length_a   1.000
_cell.length_b   1.000
_cell.length_c   1.000
_cell.angle_alpha   90.00
_cell.angle_beta   90.00
_cell.angle_gamma   90.00
#
_symmetry.space_group_name_H-M   'P 1'
#
loop_
_entity.id
_entity.type
_entity.pdbx_description
1 polymer ?
#
loop_
_entity_poly.entity_id
_entity_poly.type
_entity_poly.pdbx_seq_one_letter_code
_entity_poly.pdbx_strand_id
1 'polypeptide(L)' 'MNPDKQRAAAAKGGRNVPAAKRTFARDPDLASRAGSKGGLASIPPKRPSRQAD' A
#
# COMPACT_ATOMS: atom_id res chain seq x y z
N MET A 1 -15.91 6.50 17.48
CA MET A 1 -14.80 5.61 17.08
C MET A 1 -13.54 6.09 17.79
N ASN A 2 -12.81 5.23 18.52
CA ASN A 2 -11.62 5.65 19.27
C ASN A 2 -10.36 5.51 18.40
N PRO A 3 -9.63 6.61 18.10
CA PRO A 3 -8.51 6.59 17.18
C PRO A 3 -7.37 5.66 17.64
N ASP A 4 -7.17 5.55 18.95
CA ASP A 4 -6.15 4.66 19.52
C ASP A 4 -6.44 3.18 19.28
N LYS A 5 -7.72 2.78 19.35
CA LYS A 5 -8.13 1.40 19.02
C LYS A 5 -7.93 1.11 17.54
N GLN A 6 -8.19 2.07 16.66
CA GLN A 6 -7.98 1.93 15.22
C GLN A 6 -6.49 1.79 14.89
N ARG A 7 -5.63 2.60 15.53
CA ARG A 7 -4.19 2.52 15.37
C ARG A 7 -3.63 1.20 15.91
N ALA A 8 -4.11 0.74 17.06
CA ALA A 8 -3.73 -0.55 17.62
C ALA A 8 -4.14 -1.73 16.72
N ALA A 9 -5.33 -1.69 16.12
CA ALA A 9 -5.80 -2.71 15.19
C ALA A 9 -4.97 -2.74 13.89
N ALA A 10 -4.72 -1.57 13.28
CA ALA A 10 -3.87 -1.45 12.09
C ALA A 10 -2.43 -1.92 12.37
N ALA A 11 -1.90 -1.57 13.54
CA ALA A 11 -0.56 -1.96 13.95
C ALA A 11 -0.45 -3.47 14.28
N LYS A 12 -1.52 -4.10 14.80
CA LYS A 12 -1.57 -5.53 15.11
C LYS A 12 -1.70 -6.39 13.85
N GLY A 13 -2.47 -5.94 12.85
CA GLY A 13 -2.68 -6.68 11.60
C GLY A 13 -1.38 -7.10 10.91
N GLY A 14 -0.37 -6.23 10.89
CA GLY A 14 0.95 -6.53 10.30
C GLY A 14 1.93 -7.27 11.20
N ARG A 15 1.65 -7.36 12.51
CA ARG A 15 2.56 -7.95 13.52
C ARG A 15 2.24 -9.40 13.86
N ASN A 16 1.03 -9.89 13.56
CA ASN A 16 0.64 -11.28 13.79
C ASN A 16 1.44 -12.30 12.94
N VAL A 17 2.05 -11.86 11.85
CA VAL A 17 2.89 -12.71 11.00
C VAL A 17 4.36 -12.40 11.31
N PRO A 18 5.16 -13.40 11.76
CA PRO A 18 6.60 -13.26 11.94
C PRO A 18 7.24 -12.70 10.68
N ALA A 19 8.28 -11.85 10.82
CA ALA A 19 8.88 -11.14 9.70
C ALA A 19 9.21 -12.05 8.50
N ALA A 20 9.80 -13.23 8.78
CA ALA A 20 10.15 -14.23 7.77
C ALA A 20 8.96 -14.91 7.07
N LYS A 21 7.75 -14.83 7.63
CA LYS A 21 6.52 -15.44 7.07
C LYS A 21 5.60 -14.41 6.41
N ARG A 22 5.94 -13.12 6.44
CA ARG A 22 5.12 -12.07 5.80
C ARG A 22 5.13 -12.27 4.30
N THR A 23 3.98 -12.19 3.64
CA THR A 23 3.84 -12.39 2.19
C THR A 23 4.76 -11.47 1.38
N PHE A 24 4.97 -10.23 1.85
CA PHE A 24 5.89 -9.27 1.25
C PHE A 24 7.38 -9.58 1.48
N ALA A 25 7.73 -10.34 2.52
CA ALA A 25 9.12 -10.70 2.84
C ALA A 25 9.54 -12.06 2.27
N ARG A 26 8.58 -12.86 1.77
CA ARG A 26 8.83 -14.20 1.20
C ARG A 26 9.35 -14.13 -0.23
N ASP A 27 8.86 -13.18 -1.01
CA ASP A 27 9.21 -13.00 -2.43
C ASP A 27 9.34 -11.50 -2.75
N PRO A 28 10.58 -10.97 -2.74
CA PRO A 28 10.84 -9.56 -3.03
C PRO A 28 10.39 -9.12 -4.43
N ASP A 29 10.46 -10.03 -5.41
CA ASP A 29 10.10 -9.73 -6.80
C ASP A 29 8.59 -9.61 -6.95
N LEU A 30 7.83 -10.53 -6.34
CA LEU A 30 6.37 -10.46 -6.30
C LEU A 30 5.89 -9.19 -5.58
N ALA A 31 6.50 -8.87 -4.43
CA ALA A 31 6.20 -7.66 -3.68
C ALA A 31 6.45 -6.38 -4.51
N SER A 32 7.59 -6.32 -5.21
CA SER A 32 7.95 -5.20 -6.07
C SER A 32 6.97 -5.04 -7.24
N ARG A 33 6.61 -6.14 -7.91
CA ARG A 33 5.64 -6.13 -9.02
C ARG A 33 4.24 -5.69 -8.55
N ALA A 34 3.78 -6.21 -7.42
CA ALA A 34 2.48 -5.85 -6.85
C ALA A 34 2.44 -4.37 -6.43
N GLY A 35 3.52 -3.88 -5.80
CA GLY A 35 3.67 -2.47 -5.42
C GLY A 35 3.63 -1.54 -6.63
N SER A 36 4.40 -1.83 -7.68
CA SER A 36 4.40 -1.05 -8.92
C SER A 36 3.01 -0.99 -9.57
N LYS A 37 2.31 -2.14 -9.67
CA LYS A 37 0.95 -2.19 -10.23
C LYS A 37 -0.03 -1.34 -9.41
N GLY A 38 0.01 -1.44 -8.08
CA GLY A 38 -0.82 -0.64 -7.19
C GLY A 38 -0.55 0.87 -7.31
N GLY A 39 0.72 1.24 -7.42
CA GLY A 39 1.15 2.62 -7.66
C GLY A 39 0.56 3.18 -8.95
N LEU A 40 0.67 2.46 -10.06
CA LEU A 40 0.11 2.85 -11.35
C LEU A 40 -1.42 3.04 -11.30
N ALA A 41 -2.13 2.16 -10.59
CA ALA A 41 -3.58 2.26 -10.43
C ALA A 41 -4.00 3.44 -9.53
N SER A 42 -3.13 3.87 -8.62
CA SER A 42 -3.39 4.98 -7.69
C SER A 42 -3.11 6.36 -8.28
N ILE A 43 -2.38 6.44 -9.40
CA ILE A 43 -2.15 7.70 -10.10
C ILE A 43 -3.46 8.07 -10.80
N PRO A 44 -4.17 9.14 -10.38
CA PRO A 44 -5.31 9.62 -11.13
C PRO A 44 -4.84 10.02 -12.54
N PRO A 45 -5.67 9.84 -13.58
CA PRO A 45 -5.29 10.24 -14.93
C PRO A 45 -4.82 11.68 -14.91
N LYS A 46 -3.63 11.92 -15.49
CA LYS A 46 -3.01 13.25 -15.57
C LYS A 46 -4.08 14.22 -16.06
N ARG A 47 -4.53 15.12 -15.17
CA ARG A 47 -5.56 16.11 -15.51
C ARG A 47 -5.09 16.80 -16.80
N PRO A 48 -5.92 16.83 -17.86
CA PRO A 48 -5.52 17.49 -19.10
C PRO A 48 -5.12 18.92 -18.73
N SER A 49 -3.91 19.30 -19.12
CA SER A 49 -3.45 20.67 -19.02
C SER A 49 -4.52 21.54 -19.68
N ARG A 50 -5.16 22.42 -18.91
CA ARG A 50 -5.99 23.48 -19.48
C ARG A 50 -5.05 24.28 -20.38
N GLN A 51 -5.14 24.06 -21.69
CA GLN A 51 -4.62 25.00 -22.67
C GLN A 51 -5.41 26.29 -22.41
N ALA A 52 -4.68 27.34 -22.04
CA ALA A 52 -5.21 28.68 -21.86
C ALA A 52 -5.79 29.16 -23.20
N ASP A 53 -6.85 29.95 -23.09
CA ASP A 53 -7.53 30.68 -24.17
C ASP A 53 -6.58 31.43 -25.12
#